data_AF-A0A4Q0IK83-F1
#
_entry.id   AF-A0A4Q0IK83-F1
#
_cell.length_a   1.000
_cell.length_b   1.000
_cell.length_c   1.000
_cell.angle_alpha   90.00
_cell.angle_beta   90.00
_cell.angle_gamma   90.00
#
_symmetry.space_group_name_H-M   'P 1'
#
loop_
_entity.id
_entity.type
_entity.pdbx_description
1 polymer ?
#
loop_
_entity_poly.entity_id
_entity_poly.type
_entity_poly.pdbx_seq_one_letter_code
_entity_poly.pdbx_strand_id
1 'polypeptide(L)'
;MSEVRHVLGISGGKDSAALAIYMKGRYPNLHVEYYNTDTGCELAETDLLINRLESYLGGIKRLRAAEGSPEPTPFEHFLKASGMFLPSPQQRWCTQKMKLQEMERFVGDRPTISYVGIRGDEDREGYVSTKPNIQAIFPFRKNIWSIDVIHTIVHKNNIARFTDIYISIAPDELKSELLKILEHPLTKDFFYGKKANALMDLDVKLFNKAVFEFLKGTDYPVGKLDEFPLIDNEDILVRDDIFRILEDSGVGVPAYYKPIEFEVDGKKGTYNRSRSGCYFCFFQQKLEWIWLYEQHPDLFAKAMEFEKDGYTWNQNESLAELILPERVRQIKLDAIKKQEAKRQKGTGKLADMFGDSDDDNDAFCANCFI
;
A
#
# COMPACT_ATOMS: atom_id res chain seq x y z
N MET A 1 -9.32 7.19 29.90
CA MET A 1 -9.56 6.58 28.57
C MET A 1 -8.25 5.96 28.12
N SER A 2 -8.25 4.80 27.46
CA SER A 2 -7.03 4.25 26.87
C SER A 2 -6.55 5.19 25.77
N GLU A 3 -5.27 5.58 25.82
CA GLU A 3 -4.60 6.34 24.78
C GLU A 3 -4.80 5.71 23.39
N VAL A 4 -5.12 6.53 22.39
CA VAL A 4 -5.29 6.10 21.00
C VAL A 4 -3.90 5.76 20.44
N ARG A 5 -3.75 4.55 19.89
CA ARG A 5 -2.48 4.14 19.28
C ARG A 5 -2.36 4.66 17.88
N HIS A 6 -1.14 4.95 17.47
CA HIS A 6 -0.78 5.35 16.13
C HIS A 6 0.18 4.28 15.60
N VAL A 7 -0.20 3.55 14.56
CA VAL A 7 0.61 2.44 14.02
C VAL A 7 0.87 2.61 12.53
N LEU A 8 2.03 2.12 12.09
CA LEU A 8 2.38 2.11 10.67
C LEU A 8 3.11 0.81 10.32
N GLY A 9 2.52 0.05 9.39
CA GLY A 9 3.07 -1.22 8.90
C GLY A 9 4.14 -1.01 7.84
N ILE A 10 5.34 -1.53 8.09
CA ILE A 10 6.47 -1.53 7.17
C ILE A 10 6.44 -2.83 6.37
N SER A 11 6.05 -2.73 5.10
CA SER A 11 5.89 -3.90 4.24
C SER A 11 7.17 -4.40 3.58
N GLY A 12 8.24 -3.61 3.71
CA GLY A 12 9.43 -3.78 2.90
C GLY A 12 9.32 -3.12 1.52
N GLY A 13 8.19 -2.47 1.21
CA GLY A 13 7.98 -1.71 -0.02
C GLY A 13 8.31 -0.24 0.09
N LYS A 14 8.58 0.36 -1.07
CA LYS A 14 8.90 1.77 -1.27
C LYS A 14 7.90 2.71 -0.59
N ASP A 15 6.60 2.47 -0.79
CA ASP A 15 5.56 3.41 -0.33
C ASP A 15 5.43 3.42 1.20
N SER A 16 5.41 2.26 1.86
CA SER A 16 5.37 2.18 3.33
C SER A 16 6.63 2.71 4.00
N ALA A 17 7.79 2.50 3.37
CA ALA A 17 9.07 3.00 3.83
C ALA A 17 9.14 4.53 3.75
N ALA A 18 8.75 5.09 2.61
CA ALA A 18 8.66 6.53 2.42
C ALA A 18 7.65 7.16 3.37
N LEU A 19 6.50 6.52 3.60
CA LEU A 19 5.51 7.02 4.56
C LEU A 19 6.07 7.08 5.98
N ALA A 20 6.81 6.06 6.41
CA ALA A 20 7.41 6.06 7.75
C ALA A 20 8.41 7.22 7.93
N ILE A 21 9.25 7.46 6.91
CA ILE A 21 10.20 8.57 6.88
C ILE A 21 9.45 9.91 6.88
N TYR A 22 8.47 10.06 6.00
CA TYR A 22 7.63 11.26 5.87
C TYR A 22 6.94 11.61 7.20
N MET A 23 6.29 10.62 7.83
CA MET A 23 5.58 10.81 9.10
C MET A 23 6.55 11.22 10.22
N LYS A 24 7.71 10.57 10.31
CA LYS A 24 8.74 10.91 11.31
C LYS A 24 9.30 12.31 11.12
N GLY A 25 9.53 12.72 9.88
CA GLY A 25 10.08 14.05 9.55
C GLY A 25 9.07 15.18 9.72
N ARG A 26 7.83 15.00 9.26
CA ARG A 26 6.81 16.05 9.25
C ARG A 26 6.02 16.16 10.54
N TYR A 27 5.81 15.04 11.24
CA TYR A 27 5.04 14.98 12.49
C TYR A 27 5.90 14.42 13.63
N PRO A 28 7.04 15.04 13.99
CA PRO A 28 8.01 14.48 14.94
C PRO A 28 7.45 14.31 16.37
N ASN A 29 6.40 15.06 16.73
CA ASN A 29 5.74 14.95 18.03
C ASN A 29 4.66 13.86 18.07
N LEU A 30 4.32 13.27 16.92
CA LEU A 30 3.36 12.18 16.85
C LEU A 30 4.07 10.85 17.10
N HIS A 31 3.76 10.20 18.22
CA HIS A 31 4.36 8.91 18.55
C HIS A 31 3.75 7.79 17.70
N VAL A 32 4.44 7.39 16.63
CA VAL A 32 4.03 6.29 15.75
C VAL A 32 4.77 5.00 16.10
N GLU A 33 4.03 3.93 16.36
CA GLU A 33 4.55 2.59 16.55
C GLU A 33 4.71 1.89 15.19
N TYR A 34 5.96 1.63 14.80
CA TYR A 34 6.27 0.92 13.56
C TYR A 34 6.29 -0.58 13.78
N TYR A 35 5.70 -1.34 12.86
CA TYR A 35 5.74 -2.79 12.89
C TYR A 35 6.00 -3.38 11.51
N ASN A 36 6.57 -4.57 11.46
CA ASN A 36 6.74 -5.36 10.23
C ASN A 36 6.24 -6.78 10.50
N THR A 37 5.53 -7.38 9.55
CA THR A 37 5.07 -8.77 9.64
C THR A 37 6.00 -9.64 8.81
N ASP A 38 6.87 -10.37 9.49
CA ASP A 38 7.88 -11.25 8.89
C ASP A 38 7.23 -12.57 8.46
N THR A 39 7.23 -12.84 7.15
CA THR A 39 6.70 -14.08 6.58
C THR A 39 7.75 -15.19 6.49
N GLY A 40 9.03 -14.88 6.76
CA GLY A 40 10.18 -15.76 6.59
C GLY A 40 10.50 -16.07 5.13
N CYS A 41 9.97 -15.28 4.20
CA CYS A 41 9.99 -15.53 2.76
C CYS A 41 10.37 -14.29 1.94
N GLU A 42 10.85 -13.24 2.60
CA GLU A 42 11.31 -11.99 2.04
C GLU A 42 12.64 -12.18 1.29
N LEU A 43 12.89 -11.32 0.30
CA LEU A 43 14.21 -11.20 -0.32
C LEU A 43 15.19 -10.49 0.65
N ALA A 44 16.48 -10.82 0.57
CA ALA A 44 17.52 -10.23 1.41
C ALA A 44 17.59 -8.69 1.29
N GLU A 45 17.31 -8.14 0.11
CA GLU A 45 17.24 -6.70 -0.11
C GLU A 45 16.06 -6.05 0.63
N THR A 46 14.98 -6.80 0.85
CA THR A 46 13.84 -6.35 1.65
C THR A 46 14.24 -6.27 3.12
N ASP A 47 14.91 -7.31 3.65
CA ASP A 47 15.41 -7.30 5.02
C ASP A 47 16.41 -6.16 5.26
N LEU A 48 17.30 -5.94 4.28
CA LEU A 48 18.26 -4.83 4.33
C LEU A 48 17.55 -3.47 4.43
N LEU A 49 16.49 -3.24 3.64
CA LEU A 49 15.69 -2.02 3.73
C LEU A 49 15.08 -1.88 5.12
N ILE A 50 14.45 -2.95 5.64
CA ILE A 50 13.77 -2.85 6.94
C ILE A 50 14.79 -2.59 8.06
N ASN A 51 15.99 -3.18 8.00
CA ASN A 51 17.05 -2.93 8.99
C ASN A 51 17.57 -1.48 8.94
N ARG A 52 17.68 -0.90 7.74
CA ARG A 52 18.01 0.53 7.58
C ARG A 52 16.91 1.43 8.13
N LEU A 53 15.65 1.12 7.84
CA LEU A 53 14.49 1.83 8.39
C LEU A 53 14.43 1.70 9.91
N GLU A 54 14.71 0.53 10.48
CA GLU A 54 14.72 0.30 11.92
C GLU A 54 15.72 1.22 12.62
N SER A 55 16.92 1.33 12.03
CA SER A 55 17.97 2.25 12.49
C SER A 55 17.53 3.72 12.36
N TYR A 56 16.89 4.08 11.24
CA TYR A 56 16.41 5.44 10.99
C TYR A 56 15.26 5.83 11.92
N LEU A 57 14.30 4.94 12.14
CA LEU A 57 13.07 5.19 12.90
C LEU A 57 13.27 5.08 14.41
N GLY A 58 14.27 4.31 14.86
CA GLY A 58 14.54 4.07 16.28
C GLY A 58 13.79 2.84 16.83
N GLY A 59 13.37 1.93 15.95
CA GLY A 59 12.73 0.66 16.32
C GLY A 59 11.58 0.28 15.39
N ILE A 60 11.51 -1.01 15.03
CA ILE A 60 10.38 -1.62 14.31
C ILE A 60 10.01 -2.92 15.02
N LYS A 61 8.76 -3.04 15.48
CA LYS A 61 8.28 -4.29 16.07
C LYS A 61 8.14 -5.37 15.00
N ARG A 62 8.90 -6.46 15.12
CA ARG A 62 8.71 -7.64 14.27
C ARG A 62 7.56 -8.48 14.83
N LEU A 63 6.55 -8.71 13.99
CA LEU A 63 5.43 -9.59 14.23
C LEU A 63 5.63 -10.83 13.38
N ARG A 64 5.44 -12.02 13.94
CA ARG A 64 5.59 -13.27 13.21
C ARG A 64 4.37 -14.14 13.44
N ALA A 65 3.78 -14.59 12.34
CA ALA A 65 2.65 -15.49 12.42
C ALA A 65 3.10 -16.92 12.72
N ALA A 66 2.20 -17.72 13.28
CA ALA A 66 2.44 -19.14 13.58
C ALA A 66 3.74 -19.42 14.38
N GLU A 67 4.08 -18.54 15.34
CA GLU A 67 5.18 -18.79 16.27
C GLU A 67 4.98 -20.12 17.01
N GLY A 68 6.04 -20.94 17.08
CA GLY A 68 5.98 -22.29 17.65
C GLY A 68 5.51 -23.38 16.67
N SER A 69 5.20 -23.04 15.42
CA SER A 69 4.99 -24.03 14.37
C SER A 69 6.25 -24.89 14.13
N PRO A 70 6.11 -26.21 13.86
CA PRO A 70 7.24 -27.04 13.45
C PRO A 70 7.68 -26.80 11.99
N GLU A 71 6.88 -26.08 11.21
CA GLU A 71 7.20 -25.76 9.80
C GLU A 71 8.26 -24.65 9.72
N PRO A 72 9.11 -24.63 8.67
CA PRO A 72 10.25 -23.71 8.60
C PRO A 72 9.85 -22.22 8.55
N THR A 73 8.75 -21.92 7.87
CA THR A 73 8.22 -20.56 7.73
C THR A 73 6.75 -20.45 8.12
N PRO A 74 6.29 -19.26 8.55
CA PRO A 74 4.87 -18.96 8.66
C PRO A 74 4.08 -19.27 7.37
N PHE A 75 4.69 -19.03 6.21
CA PHE A 75 4.09 -19.34 4.93
C PHE A 75 3.81 -20.84 4.75
N GLU A 76 4.79 -21.70 5.00
CA GLU A 76 4.62 -23.16 4.88
C GLU A 76 3.60 -23.71 5.88
N HIS A 77 3.58 -23.16 7.10
CA HIS A 77 2.53 -23.48 8.08
C HIS A 77 1.12 -23.25 7.50
N PHE A 78 0.88 -22.06 6.94
CA PHE A 78 -0.44 -21.74 6.39
C PHE A 78 -0.70 -22.35 5.02
N LEU A 79 0.33 -22.66 4.23
CA LEU A 79 0.19 -23.45 3.01
C LEU A 79 -0.35 -24.84 3.34
N LYS A 80 0.25 -25.52 4.32
CA LYS A 80 -0.21 -26.83 4.81
C LYS A 80 -1.60 -26.75 5.44
N ALA A 81 -1.87 -25.74 6.27
CA ALA A 81 -3.19 -25.52 6.85
C ALA A 81 -4.27 -25.23 5.80
N SER A 82 -3.89 -24.65 4.65
CA SER A 82 -4.75 -24.42 3.49
C SER A 82 -4.88 -25.64 2.58
N GLY A 83 -4.38 -26.82 2.99
CA GLY A 83 -4.44 -28.04 2.17
C GLY A 83 -3.55 -27.98 0.93
N MET A 84 -2.39 -27.34 1.04
CA MET A 84 -1.43 -27.09 -0.06
C MET A 84 -1.95 -26.14 -1.16
N PHE A 85 -3.05 -25.45 -0.91
CA PHE A 85 -3.59 -24.46 -1.84
C PHE A 85 -2.78 -23.16 -1.81
N LEU A 86 -2.18 -22.79 -2.95
CA LEU A 86 -1.43 -21.54 -3.11
C LEU A 86 -2.32 -20.30 -2.93
N PRO A 87 -1.79 -19.20 -2.37
CA PRO A 87 -2.56 -17.96 -2.30
C PRO A 87 -2.76 -17.39 -3.70
N SER A 88 -3.90 -16.73 -3.91
CA SER A 88 -4.27 -16.15 -5.21
C SER A 88 -4.93 -14.79 -5.03
N PRO A 89 -5.17 -14.02 -6.12
CA PRO A 89 -5.87 -12.73 -6.02
C PRO A 89 -7.25 -12.86 -5.36
N GLN A 90 -7.93 -13.99 -5.56
CA GLN A 90 -9.23 -14.29 -4.96
C GLN A 90 -9.11 -14.82 -3.53
N GLN A 91 -8.06 -15.59 -3.24
CA GLN A 91 -7.85 -16.27 -1.95
C GLN A 91 -6.51 -15.81 -1.34
N ARG A 92 -6.52 -14.59 -0.80
CA ARG A 92 -5.33 -13.92 -0.24
C ARG A 92 -5.06 -14.33 1.21
N TRP A 93 -5.02 -15.63 1.47
CA TRP A 93 -4.84 -16.13 2.84
C TRP A 93 -3.49 -15.67 3.43
N CYS A 94 -2.47 -15.45 2.61
CA CYS A 94 -1.17 -14.96 3.05
C CYS A 94 -1.27 -13.57 3.71
N THR A 95 -1.97 -12.63 3.08
CA THR A 95 -2.28 -11.31 3.67
C THR A 95 -3.15 -11.44 4.91
N GLN A 96 -4.23 -12.23 4.83
CA GLN A 96 -5.18 -12.34 5.93
C GLN A 96 -4.56 -12.94 7.19
N LYS A 97 -3.84 -14.06 7.05
CA LYS A 97 -3.31 -14.85 8.17
C LYS A 97 -1.99 -14.30 8.69
N MET A 98 -1.08 -13.91 7.80
CA MET A 98 0.27 -13.53 8.20
C MET A 98 0.44 -12.04 8.44
N LYS A 99 -0.49 -11.19 7.98
CA LYS A 99 -0.36 -9.73 8.06
C LYS A 99 -1.48 -9.10 8.86
N LEU A 100 -2.72 -9.15 8.37
CA LEU A 100 -3.86 -8.50 9.01
C LEU A 100 -4.14 -9.06 10.41
N GLN A 101 -4.18 -10.39 10.56
CA GLN A 101 -4.40 -11.00 11.89
C GLN A 101 -3.29 -10.71 12.88
N GLU A 102 -2.03 -10.63 12.44
CA GLU A 102 -0.92 -10.30 13.33
C GLU A 102 -0.95 -8.83 13.73
N MET A 103 -1.29 -7.92 12.81
CA MET A 103 -1.56 -6.53 13.16
C MET A 103 -2.71 -6.44 14.16
N GLU A 104 -3.84 -7.12 13.94
CA GLU A 104 -4.99 -7.13 14.86
C GLU A 104 -4.60 -7.62 16.26
N ARG A 105 -3.81 -8.69 16.37
CA ARG A 105 -3.28 -9.17 17.65
C ARG A 105 -2.34 -8.16 18.31
N PHE A 106 -1.47 -7.54 17.54
CA PHE A 106 -0.55 -6.52 18.02
C PHE A 106 -1.29 -5.30 18.58
N VAL A 107 -2.38 -4.88 17.92
CA VAL A 107 -3.13 -3.69 18.34
C VAL A 107 -4.11 -3.99 19.50
N GLY A 108 -4.67 -5.19 19.52
CA GLY A 108 -5.70 -5.62 20.47
C GLY A 108 -7.00 -4.85 20.27
N ASP A 109 -7.72 -4.60 21.37
CA ASP A 109 -8.99 -3.85 21.36
C ASP A 109 -8.81 -2.34 21.56
N ARG A 110 -7.55 -1.86 21.63
CA ARG A 110 -7.26 -0.44 21.81
C ARG A 110 -7.68 0.36 20.58
N PRO A 111 -8.28 1.56 20.73
CA PRO A 111 -8.49 2.48 19.62
C PRO A 111 -7.16 2.76 18.92
N THR A 112 -7.11 2.55 17.60
CA THR A 112 -5.89 2.56 16.82
C THR A 112 -6.10 3.24 15.47
N ILE A 113 -5.19 4.14 15.13
CA ILE A 113 -5.07 4.76 13.81
C ILE A 113 -3.93 4.07 13.06
N SER A 114 -4.22 3.49 11.90
CA SER A 114 -3.26 2.83 11.02
C SER A 114 -2.96 3.71 9.81
N TYR A 115 -1.70 4.11 9.65
CA TYR A 115 -1.27 4.92 8.51
C TYR A 115 -0.85 4.05 7.33
N VAL A 116 -1.34 4.39 6.14
CA VAL A 116 -1.15 3.57 4.93
C VAL A 116 -0.70 4.43 3.76
N GLY A 117 0.38 4.00 3.10
CA GLY A 117 1.03 4.73 2.02
C GLY A 117 0.38 4.44 0.67
N ILE A 118 -0.86 4.91 0.47
CA ILE A 118 -1.49 4.94 -0.86
C ILE A 118 -1.16 6.29 -1.49
N ARG A 119 -0.45 6.26 -2.61
CA ARG A 119 0.00 7.47 -3.31
C ARG A 119 -1.18 8.24 -3.91
N GLY A 120 -0.94 9.52 -4.16
CA GLY A 120 -1.93 10.41 -4.79
C GLY A 120 -2.22 10.09 -6.25
N ASP A 121 -1.31 9.38 -6.93
CA ASP A 121 -1.44 8.92 -8.32
C ASP A 121 -2.06 7.51 -8.45
N GLU A 122 -2.40 6.85 -7.33
CA GLU A 122 -3.09 5.56 -7.34
C GLU A 122 -4.62 5.72 -7.39
N ASP A 123 -5.26 5.07 -8.38
CA ASP A 123 -6.71 4.97 -8.49
C ASP A 123 -7.25 3.72 -7.78
N ARG A 124 -7.12 3.70 -6.44
CA ARG A 124 -7.63 2.62 -5.59
C ARG A 124 -8.11 3.12 -4.24
N GLU A 125 -8.99 2.33 -3.61
CA GLU A 125 -9.41 2.53 -2.23
C GLU A 125 -8.56 1.67 -1.29
N GLY A 126 -8.26 2.21 -0.11
CA GLY A 126 -7.59 1.45 0.95
C GLY A 126 -8.55 0.51 1.65
N TYR A 127 -8.02 -0.57 2.23
CA TYR A 127 -8.82 -1.48 3.05
C TYR A 127 -9.40 -0.77 4.29
N VAL A 128 -10.68 -1.03 4.53
CA VAL A 128 -11.41 -0.61 5.74
C VAL A 128 -11.46 -1.79 6.69
N SER A 129 -10.98 -1.60 7.92
CA SER A 129 -10.95 -2.68 8.91
C SER A 129 -12.37 -3.12 9.27
N THR A 130 -12.54 -4.43 9.46
CA THR A 130 -13.77 -4.98 10.04
C THR A 130 -13.81 -4.79 11.57
N LYS A 131 -12.69 -4.38 12.18
CA LYS A 131 -12.58 -4.09 13.61
C LYS A 131 -12.88 -2.60 13.86
N PRO A 132 -13.91 -2.26 14.65
CA PRO A 132 -14.31 -0.86 14.85
C PRO A 132 -13.28 -0.03 15.63
N ASN A 133 -12.35 -0.67 16.32
CA ASN A 133 -11.27 0.02 17.03
C ASN A 133 -10.08 0.38 16.13
N ILE A 134 -10.10 0.03 14.84
CA ILE A 134 -9.00 0.32 13.89
C ILE A 134 -9.52 1.23 12.78
N GLN A 135 -8.83 2.35 12.55
CA GLN A 135 -9.16 3.30 11.49
C GLN A 135 -7.94 3.55 10.60
N ALA A 136 -8.13 3.48 9.29
CA ALA A 136 -7.08 3.79 8.32
C ALA A 136 -7.04 5.29 8.00
N ILE A 137 -5.83 5.82 7.80
CA ILE A 137 -5.57 7.18 7.31
C ILE A 137 -4.55 7.11 6.16
N PHE A 138 -4.73 7.94 5.13
CA PHE A 138 -3.94 7.92 3.88
C PHE A 138 -3.18 9.23 3.64
N PRO A 139 -2.01 9.45 4.27
CA PRO A 139 -1.37 10.78 4.30
C PRO A 139 -0.85 11.30 2.95
N PHE A 140 -0.72 10.46 1.92
CA PHE A 140 -0.24 10.87 0.60
C PHE A 140 -1.37 11.25 -0.37
N ARG A 141 -2.64 11.09 0.02
CA ARG A 141 -3.79 11.44 -0.81
C ARG A 141 -4.34 12.79 -0.40
N LYS A 142 -4.93 13.50 -1.37
CA LYS A 142 -5.74 14.71 -1.12
C LYS A 142 -6.81 14.45 -0.06
N ASN A 143 -7.50 13.31 -0.18
CA ASN A 143 -8.41 12.81 0.85
C ASN A 143 -7.68 11.83 1.76
N ILE A 144 -7.35 12.26 2.98
CA ILE A 144 -6.70 11.39 3.98
C ILE A 144 -7.68 10.40 4.62
N TRP A 145 -9.00 10.59 4.45
CA TRP A 145 -10.04 9.80 5.10
C TRP A 145 -10.47 8.60 4.25
N SER A 146 -10.77 7.49 4.93
CA SER A 146 -11.27 6.28 4.30
C SER A 146 -12.69 6.43 3.77
N ILE A 147 -13.03 5.58 2.80
CA ILE A 147 -14.30 5.64 2.09
C ILE A 147 -15.51 5.47 3.03
N ASP A 148 -15.38 4.70 4.11
CA ASP A 148 -16.40 4.54 5.15
C ASP A 148 -16.61 5.83 5.97
N VAL A 149 -15.56 6.59 6.25
CA VAL A 149 -15.68 7.93 6.86
C VAL A 149 -16.42 8.86 5.93
N ILE A 150 -16.03 8.89 4.64
CA ILE A 150 -16.71 9.71 3.62
C ILE A 150 -18.18 9.34 3.52
N HIS A 151 -18.50 8.05 3.41
CA HIS A 151 -19.90 7.59 3.41
C HIS A 151 -20.63 8.01 4.69
N THR A 152 -19.98 7.94 5.85
CA THR A 152 -20.57 8.29 7.14
C THR A 152 -20.97 9.76 7.20
N ILE A 153 -20.08 10.69 6.83
CA ILE A 153 -20.33 12.13 6.97
C ILE A 153 -21.42 12.65 6.03
N VAL A 154 -21.51 12.08 4.82
CA VAL A 154 -22.52 12.50 3.81
C VAL A 154 -23.74 11.59 3.74
N HIS A 155 -23.86 10.62 4.66
CA HIS A 155 -25.07 9.81 4.80
C HIS A 155 -26.26 10.69 5.24
N LYS A 156 -27.46 10.38 4.75
CA LYS A 156 -28.69 11.15 5.03
C LYS A 156 -28.99 11.40 6.51
N ASN A 157 -28.58 10.48 7.39
CA ASN A 157 -28.79 10.62 8.85
C ASN A 157 -27.78 11.56 9.51
N ASN A 158 -26.66 11.84 8.85
CA ASN A 158 -25.52 12.56 9.41
C ASN A 158 -25.26 13.89 8.71
N ILE A 159 -25.68 14.05 7.46
CA ILE A 159 -25.36 15.21 6.63
C ILE A 159 -25.81 16.53 7.28
N ALA A 160 -26.97 16.59 7.94
CA ALA A 160 -27.42 17.79 8.63
C ALA A 160 -26.44 18.20 9.74
N ARG A 161 -26.05 17.24 10.61
CA ARG A 161 -25.05 17.46 11.67
C ARG A 161 -23.70 17.86 11.09
N PHE A 162 -23.27 17.21 10.01
CA PHE A 162 -22.02 17.53 9.34
C PHE A 162 -22.04 18.94 8.76
N THR A 163 -23.14 19.35 8.13
CA THR A 163 -23.34 20.71 7.62
C THR A 163 -23.25 21.75 8.73
N ASP A 164 -23.94 21.55 9.86
CA ASP A 164 -23.91 22.48 10.99
C ASP A 164 -22.48 22.67 11.51
N ILE A 165 -21.73 21.57 11.68
CA ILE A 165 -20.33 21.61 12.11
C ILE A 165 -19.48 22.36 11.08
N TYR A 166 -19.57 22.00 9.80
CA TYR A 166 -18.76 22.58 8.74
C TYR A 166 -18.98 24.10 8.66
N ILE A 167 -20.25 24.54 8.64
CA ILE A 167 -20.59 25.95 8.55
C ILE A 167 -20.20 26.72 9.81
N SER A 168 -20.23 26.10 10.99
CA SER A 168 -19.82 26.76 12.24
C SER A 168 -18.34 27.13 12.27
N ILE A 169 -17.48 26.38 11.57
CA ILE A 169 -16.03 26.60 11.51
C ILE A 169 -15.55 27.28 10.23
N ALA A 170 -16.41 27.39 9.21
CA ALA A 170 -16.07 27.95 7.91
C ALA A 170 -15.96 29.49 7.94
N PRO A 171 -15.03 30.09 7.19
CA PRO A 171 -15.03 31.52 6.91
C PRO A 171 -16.33 31.96 6.22
N ASP A 172 -16.82 33.17 6.54
CA ASP A 172 -18.11 33.66 6.03
C ASP A 172 -18.18 33.68 4.49
N GLU A 173 -17.07 33.95 3.81
CA GLU A 173 -16.95 33.97 2.36
C GLU A 173 -17.17 32.59 1.69
N LEU A 174 -16.87 31.49 2.38
CA LEU A 174 -17.03 30.13 1.84
C LEU A 174 -18.40 29.52 2.17
N LYS A 175 -19.13 30.04 3.17
CA LYS A 175 -20.38 29.44 3.67
C LYS A 175 -21.44 29.25 2.58
N SER A 176 -21.61 30.24 1.70
CA SER A 176 -22.61 30.17 0.62
C SER A 176 -22.32 29.03 -0.35
N GLU A 177 -21.06 28.86 -0.76
CA GLU A 177 -20.67 27.79 -1.70
C GLU A 177 -20.69 26.42 -1.02
N LEU A 178 -20.25 26.34 0.24
CA LEU A 178 -20.33 25.11 1.04
C LEU A 178 -21.77 24.62 1.19
N LEU A 179 -22.72 25.51 1.52
CA LEU A 179 -24.14 25.15 1.65
C LEU A 179 -24.69 24.57 0.35
N LYS A 180 -24.38 25.18 -0.81
CA LYS A 180 -24.80 24.65 -2.12
C LYS A 180 -24.32 23.21 -2.32
N ILE A 181 -23.07 22.91 -1.98
CA ILE A 181 -22.50 21.56 -2.14
C ILE A 181 -23.09 20.58 -1.12
N LEU A 182 -23.21 20.99 0.13
CA LEU A 182 -23.67 20.14 1.24
C LEU A 182 -25.15 19.77 1.11
N GLU A 183 -26.00 20.73 0.74
CA GLU A 183 -27.44 20.54 0.56
C GLU A 183 -27.81 19.88 -0.77
N HIS A 184 -26.91 19.89 -1.77
CA HIS A 184 -27.18 19.21 -3.03
C HIS A 184 -27.34 17.70 -2.81
N PRO A 185 -28.49 17.09 -3.15
CA PRO A 185 -28.74 15.68 -2.86
C PRO A 185 -27.78 14.78 -3.63
N LEU A 186 -27.50 13.61 -3.07
CA LEU A 186 -26.72 12.59 -3.79
C LEU A 186 -27.53 12.07 -4.98
N THR A 187 -26.87 12.00 -6.14
CA THR A 187 -27.45 11.48 -7.39
C THR A 187 -26.50 10.48 -8.04
N LYS A 188 -26.91 9.86 -9.15
CA LYS A 188 -26.01 8.98 -9.94
C LYS A 188 -24.76 9.71 -10.42
N ASP A 189 -24.90 11.00 -10.76
CA ASP A 189 -23.82 11.85 -11.28
C ASP A 189 -23.13 12.68 -10.18
N PHE A 190 -23.64 12.62 -8.94
CA PHE A 190 -23.12 13.30 -7.75
C PHE A 190 -23.20 12.38 -6.53
N PHE A 191 -22.33 11.38 -6.51
CA PHE A 191 -22.20 10.42 -5.43
C PHE A 191 -21.20 10.90 -4.36
N TYR A 192 -21.06 10.12 -3.29
CA TYR A 192 -20.29 10.47 -2.08
C TYR A 192 -18.88 11.04 -2.37
N GLY A 193 -18.10 10.35 -3.21
CA GLY A 193 -16.74 10.78 -3.58
C GLY A 193 -16.71 12.12 -4.31
N LYS A 194 -17.67 12.39 -5.22
CA LYS A 194 -17.74 13.67 -5.94
C LYS A 194 -18.15 14.82 -5.03
N LYS A 195 -19.03 14.59 -4.06
CA LYS A 195 -19.38 15.58 -3.03
C LYS A 195 -18.18 15.91 -2.15
N ALA A 196 -17.46 14.89 -1.66
CA ALA A 196 -16.25 15.09 -0.87
C ALA A 196 -15.19 15.87 -1.66
N ASN A 197 -14.95 15.50 -2.93
CA ASN A 197 -14.02 16.22 -3.79
C ASN A 197 -14.41 17.69 -3.99
N ALA A 198 -15.69 17.97 -4.25
CA ALA A 198 -16.16 19.35 -4.38
C ALA A 198 -15.93 20.19 -3.11
N LEU A 199 -16.08 19.59 -1.92
CA LEU A 199 -15.77 20.26 -0.65
C LEU A 199 -14.26 20.51 -0.48
N MET A 200 -13.43 19.51 -0.79
CA MET A 200 -11.97 19.64 -0.73
C MET A 200 -11.39 20.56 -1.82
N ASP A 201 -12.09 20.75 -2.94
CA ASP A 201 -11.72 21.71 -3.99
C ASP A 201 -11.89 23.17 -3.53
N LEU A 202 -12.76 23.41 -2.54
CA LEU A 202 -12.85 24.73 -1.90
C LEU A 202 -11.69 24.94 -0.91
N ASP A 203 -11.51 24.02 0.04
CA ASP A 203 -10.45 24.08 1.03
C ASP A 203 -10.25 22.71 1.70
N VAL A 204 -9.08 22.09 1.49
CA VAL A 204 -8.73 20.75 2.01
C VAL A 204 -8.59 20.77 3.53
N LYS A 205 -7.95 21.80 4.10
CA LYS A 205 -7.73 21.89 5.56
C LYS A 205 -9.04 22.09 6.29
N LEU A 206 -9.90 22.96 5.76
CA LEU A 206 -11.23 23.19 6.31
C LEU A 206 -12.09 21.92 6.23
N PHE A 207 -12.02 21.18 5.11
CA PHE A 207 -12.67 19.89 4.98
C PHE A 207 -12.17 18.90 6.04
N ASN A 208 -10.86 18.74 6.19
CA ASN A 208 -10.27 17.84 7.19
C ASN A 208 -10.67 18.23 8.61
N LYS A 209 -10.71 19.53 8.92
CA LYS A 209 -11.14 20.03 10.22
C LYS A 209 -12.62 19.72 10.48
N ALA A 210 -13.49 19.93 9.49
CA ALA A 210 -14.91 19.60 9.62
C ALA A 210 -15.13 18.10 9.83
N VAL A 211 -14.40 17.25 9.11
CA VAL A 211 -14.46 15.79 9.28
C VAL A 211 -13.97 15.40 10.68
N PHE A 212 -12.84 15.92 11.13
CA PHE A 212 -12.31 15.64 12.47
C PHE A 212 -13.29 16.05 13.58
N GLU A 213 -13.86 17.26 13.51
CA GLU A 213 -14.85 17.73 14.49
C GLU A 213 -16.13 16.87 14.47
N PHE A 214 -16.58 16.42 13.30
CA PHE A 214 -17.69 15.47 13.21
C PHE A 214 -17.35 14.12 13.86
N LEU A 215 -16.13 13.62 13.66
CA LEU A 215 -15.70 12.33 14.18
C LEU A 215 -15.54 12.32 15.69
N LYS A 216 -15.31 13.47 16.35
CA LYS A 216 -15.35 13.58 17.83
C LYS A 216 -16.69 13.12 18.43
N GLY A 217 -17.78 13.18 17.66
CA GLY A 217 -19.09 12.68 18.04
C GLY A 217 -19.38 11.23 17.61
N THR A 218 -18.35 10.40 17.43
CA THR A 218 -18.45 9.02 16.92
C THR A 218 -17.47 8.08 17.64
N ASP A 219 -17.54 6.78 17.34
CA ASP A 219 -16.65 5.77 17.93
C ASP A 219 -15.29 5.62 17.21
N TYR A 220 -15.09 6.34 16.10
CA TYR A 220 -13.85 6.29 15.32
C TYR A 220 -12.63 6.67 16.18
N PRO A 221 -11.53 5.91 16.13
CA PRO A 221 -10.31 6.18 16.89
C PRO A 221 -9.81 7.63 16.83
N VAL A 222 -9.78 8.25 15.65
CA VAL A 222 -9.32 9.64 15.48
C VAL A 222 -10.18 10.63 16.25
N GLY A 223 -11.49 10.37 16.38
CA GLY A 223 -12.41 11.25 17.12
C GLY A 223 -12.17 11.28 18.63
N LYS A 224 -11.36 10.35 19.15
CA LYS A 224 -10.99 10.29 20.57
C LYS A 224 -9.76 11.16 20.89
N LEU A 225 -9.17 11.80 19.87
CA LEU A 225 -8.06 12.72 20.02
C LEU A 225 -8.57 14.15 20.28
N ASP A 226 -7.85 14.89 21.11
CA ASP A 226 -8.10 16.34 21.28
C ASP A 226 -7.62 17.11 20.03
N GLU A 227 -6.46 16.72 19.51
CA GLU A 227 -5.79 17.31 18.36
C GLU A 227 -5.30 16.22 17.39
N PHE A 228 -5.34 16.51 16.08
CA PHE A 228 -4.84 15.60 15.06
C PHE A 228 -4.02 16.37 14.01
N PRO A 229 -2.68 16.22 13.98
CA PRO A 229 -1.81 17.12 13.20
C PRO A 229 -1.96 16.97 11.68
N LEU A 230 -2.52 15.86 11.19
CA LEU A 230 -2.73 15.64 9.75
C LEU A 230 -3.93 16.44 9.19
N ILE A 231 -4.69 17.14 10.04
CA ILE A 231 -5.78 18.01 9.56
C ILE A 231 -5.25 19.08 8.59
N ASP A 232 -4.07 19.60 8.86
CA ASP A 232 -3.43 20.63 8.04
C ASP A 232 -2.66 20.06 6.84
N ASN A 233 -2.73 18.75 6.60
CA ASN A 233 -2.04 18.12 5.49
C ASN A 233 -2.75 18.36 4.16
N GLU A 234 -1.99 18.85 3.18
CA GLU A 234 -2.42 19.07 1.80
C GLU A 234 -1.52 18.35 0.79
N ASP A 235 -0.52 17.61 1.28
CA ASP A 235 0.47 16.97 0.43
C ASP A 235 -0.19 15.84 -0.39
N ILE A 236 0.08 15.82 -1.70
CA ILE A 236 -0.33 14.75 -2.61
C ILE A 236 0.96 14.16 -3.17
N LEU A 237 1.43 13.05 -2.60
CA LEU A 237 2.70 12.46 -2.99
C LEU A 237 2.50 11.40 -4.06
N VAL A 238 3.22 11.54 -5.16
CA VAL A 238 3.22 10.61 -6.29
C VAL A 238 4.47 9.73 -6.24
N ARG A 239 4.58 8.77 -7.16
CA ARG A 239 5.69 7.82 -7.21
C ARG A 239 7.07 8.49 -7.12
N ASP A 240 7.32 9.54 -7.91
CA ASP A 240 8.62 10.22 -7.92
C ASP A 240 8.98 10.81 -6.56
N ASP A 241 7.98 11.30 -5.80
CA ASP A 241 8.19 11.80 -4.45
C ASP A 241 8.57 10.68 -3.48
N ILE A 242 8.00 9.48 -3.65
CA ILE A 242 8.33 8.29 -2.84
C ILE A 242 9.80 7.92 -3.00
N PHE A 243 10.28 7.84 -4.25
CA PHE A 243 11.69 7.54 -4.51
C PHE A 243 12.61 8.63 -3.96
N ARG A 244 12.25 9.91 -4.17
CA ARG A 244 13.01 11.04 -3.64
C ARG A 244 13.12 11.01 -2.12
N ILE A 245 12.03 10.73 -1.40
CA ILE A 245 12.04 10.59 0.07
C ILE A 245 13.01 9.48 0.53
N LEU A 246 12.98 8.33 -0.16
CA LEU A 246 13.86 7.21 0.19
C LEU A 246 15.33 7.54 -0.04
N GLU A 247 15.66 8.18 -1.16
CA GLU A 247 17.02 8.56 -1.53
C GLU A 247 17.56 9.68 -0.63
N ASP A 248 16.81 10.76 -0.44
CA ASP A 248 17.21 11.93 0.36
C ASP A 248 17.38 11.58 1.85
N SER A 249 16.64 10.59 2.35
CA SER A 249 16.77 10.13 3.74
C SER A 249 18.04 9.34 4.04
N GLY A 250 18.76 8.87 3.01
CA GLY A 250 19.90 7.95 3.14
C GLY A 250 19.53 6.50 3.43
N VAL A 251 18.24 6.16 3.63
CA VAL A 251 17.76 4.77 3.72
C VAL A 251 17.94 4.05 2.38
N GLY A 252 17.64 4.76 1.30
CA GLY A 252 17.73 4.28 -0.07
C GLY A 252 16.64 3.27 -0.44
N VAL A 253 16.78 2.74 -1.65
CA VAL A 253 15.79 1.87 -2.29
C VAL A 253 16.39 0.45 -2.44
N PRO A 254 15.62 -0.63 -2.24
CA PRO A 254 16.07 -1.99 -2.49
C PRO A 254 16.64 -2.19 -3.90
N ALA A 255 17.69 -3.00 -4.02
CA ALA A 255 18.38 -3.20 -5.29
C ALA A 255 17.49 -3.86 -6.36
N TYR A 256 16.50 -4.69 -5.97
CA TYR A 256 15.60 -5.34 -6.92
C TYR A 256 14.70 -4.37 -7.69
N TYR A 257 14.59 -3.10 -7.28
CA TYR A 257 13.88 -2.07 -8.06
C TYR A 257 14.74 -1.49 -9.19
N LYS A 258 16.05 -1.73 -9.19
CA LYS A 258 16.96 -1.19 -10.19
C LYS A 258 16.92 -2.04 -11.47
N PRO A 259 16.75 -1.43 -12.65
CA PRO A 259 16.77 -2.15 -13.92
C PRO A 259 18.08 -2.90 -14.14
N ILE A 260 17.98 -4.17 -14.53
CA ILE A 260 19.11 -4.98 -15.01
C ILE A 260 18.92 -5.19 -16.52
N GLU A 261 19.98 -4.99 -17.30
CA GLU A 261 19.93 -5.22 -18.75
C GLU A 261 19.97 -6.72 -19.08
N PHE A 262 19.19 -7.13 -20.07
CA PHE A 262 19.31 -8.44 -20.70
C PHE A 262 19.29 -8.31 -22.21
N GLU A 263 19.86 -9.30 -22.89
CA GLU A 263 19.84 -9.40 -24.35
C GLU A 263 19.23 -10.74 -24.80
N VAL A 264 18.37 -10.70 -25.81
CA VAL A 264 17.80 -11.89 -26.47
C VAL A 264 17.65 -11.60 -27.96
N ASP A 265 18.16 -12.49 -28.81
CA ASP A 265 18.19 -12.35 -30.28
C ASP A 265 18.74 -11.00 -30.79
N GLY A 266 19.79 -10.48 -30.13
CA GLY A 266 20.38 -9.18 -30.47
C GLY A 266 19.51 -7.98 -30.09
N LYS A 267 18.40 -8.19 -29.37
CA LYS A 267 17.56 -7.12 -28.81
C LYS A 267 17.81 -6.95 -27.32
N LYS A 268 17.87 -5.71 -26.86
CA LYS A 268 18.11 -5.37 -25.46
C LYS A 268 16.83 -4.95 -24.75
N GLY A 269 16.64 -5.46 -23.55
CA GLY A 269 15.56 -5.10 -22.64
C GLY A 269 16.08 -4.91 -21.23
N THR A 270 15.19 -4.54 -20.33
CA THR A 270 15.48 -4.48 -18.90
C THR A 270 14.45 -5.26 -18.10
N TYR A 271 14.84 -5.75 -16.94
CA TYR A 271 13.96 -6.37 -15.96
C TYR A 271 14.39 -5.99 -14.54
N ASN A 272 13.40 -5.89 -13.67
CA ASN A 272 13.52 -5.61 -12.26
C ASN A 272 12.21 -6.06 -11.60
N ARG A 273 12.17 -6.09 -10.27
CA ARG A 273 10.90 -6.20 -9.56
C ARG A 273 10.25 -4.82 -9.46
N SER A 274 8.95 -4.81 -9.66
CA SER A 274 8.03 -3.70 -9.40
C SER A 274 7.55 -3.68 -7.95
N ARG A 275 7.69 -4.82 -7.24
CA ARG A 275 7.14 -5.02 -5.90
C ARG A 275 8.14 -5.61 -4.92
N SER A 276 7.98 -5.22 -3.67
CA SER A 276 8.71 -5.74 -2.53
C SER A 276 8.05 -6.97 -1.93
N GLY A 277 8.76 -7.58 -0.97
CA GLY A 277 8.23 -8.66 -0.14
C GLY A 277 8.67 -10.03 -0.63
N CYS A 278 7.76 -11.01 -0.51
CA CYS A 278 8.11 -12.42 -0.66
C CYS A 278 8.60 -12.76 -2.07
N TYR A 279 9.48 -13.76 -2.17
CA TYR A 279 10.02 -14.22 -3.45
C TYR A 279 8.97 -14.91 -4.35
N PHE A 280 7.82 -15.32 -3.81
CA PHE A 280 6.78 -16.08 -4.54
C PHE A 280 5.44 -15.35 -4.69
N CYS A 281 5.41 -14.01 -4.66
CA CYS A 281 4.13 -13.29 -4.75
C CYS A 281 3.33 -13.70 -6.02
N PHE A 282 2.08 -14.14 -5.88
CA PHE A 282 1.23 -14.56 -7.01
C PHE A 282 0.85 -13.41 -7.96
N PHE A 283 1.13 -12.15 -7.58
CA PHE A 283 1.00 -11.01 -8.48
C PHE A 283 2.26 -10.77 -9.33
N GLN A 284 3.35 -11.51 -9.07
CA GLN A 284 4.60 -11.37 -9.80
C GLN A 284 4.41 -11.63 -11.29
N GLN A 285 4.91 -10.72 -12.12
CA GLN A 285 4.83 -10.83 -13.58
C GLN A 285 5.75 -11.94 -14.08
N LYS A 286 5.45 -12.50 -15.26
CA LYS A 286 6.29 -13.53 -15.89
C LYS A 286 7.75 -13.10 -16.03
N LEU A 287 7.99 -11.84 -16.40
CA LEU A 287 9.35 -11.31 -16.51
C LEU A 287 10.06 -11.21 -15.15
N GLU A 288 9.32 -10.94 -14.07
CA GLU A 288 9.86 -10.91 -12.70
C GLU A 288 10.14 -12.33 -12.18
N TRP A 289 9.39 -13.34 -12.62
CA TRP A 289 9.74 -14.75 -12.40
C TRP A 289 11.05 -15.13 -13.11
N ILE A 290 11.26 -14.64 -14.35
CA ILE A 290 12.54 -14.80 -15.04
C ILE A 290 13.67 -14.07 -14.32
N TRP A 291 13.41 -12.86 -13.81
CA TRP A 291 14.36 -12.14 -12.95
C TRP A 291 14.71 -12.97 -11.71
N LEU A 292 13.73 -13.54 -11.02
CA LEU A 292 13.99 -14.37 -9.85
C LEU A 292 14.79 -15.63 -10.20
N TYR A 293 14.44 -16.29 -11.31
CA TYR A 293 15.17 -17.46 -11.81
C TYR A 293 16.64 -17.15 -12.11
N GLU A 294 16.92 -16.02 -12.76
CA GLU A 294 18.29 -15.65 -13.17
C GLU A 294 19.12 -15.04 -12.04
N GLN A 295 18.51 -14.31 -11.10
CA GLN A 295 19.21 -13.58 -10.04
C GLN A 295 19.21 -14.34 -8.69
N HIS A 296 18.19 -15.16 -8.42
CA HIS A 296 18.02 -15.91 -7.17
C HIS A 296 17.50 -17.34 -7.45
N PRO A 297 18.28 -18.19 -8.15
CA PRO A 297 17.83 -19.50 -8.61
C PRO A 297 17.42 -20.44 -7.45
N ASP A 298 18.00 -20.27 -6.26
CA ASP A 298 17.65 -21.02 -5.06
C ASP A 298 16.25 -20.65 -4.53
N LEU A 299 15.90 -19.36 -4.52
CA LEU A 299 14.57 -18.91 -4.12
C LEU A 299 13.52 -19.25 -5.19
N PHE A 300 13.89 -19.20 -6.47
CA PHE A 300 13.05 -19.68 -7.55
C PHE A 300 12.74 -21.18 -7.38
N ALA A 301 13.75 -22.01 -7.11
CA ALA A 301 13.57 -23.44 -6.85
C ALA A 301 12.64 -23.69 -5.65
N LYS A 302 12.79 -22.94 -4.55
CA LYS A 302 11.86 -23.02 -3.41
C LYS A 302 10.42 -22.65 -3.80
N ALA A 303 10.23 -21.63 -4.65
CA ALA A 303 8.90 -21.28 -5.12
C ALA A 303 8.29 -22.40 -5.97
N MET A 304 9.09 -23.07 -6.80
CA MET A 304 8.64 -24.24 -7.57
C MET A 304 8.18 -25.39 -6.67
N GLU A 305 8.86 -25.64 -5.55
CA GLU A 305 8.49 -26.71 -4.60
C GLU A 305 7.09 -26.53 -3.99
N PHE A 306 6.57 -25.31 -3.99
CA PHE A 306 5.23 -24.99 -3.51
C PHE A 306 4.13 -25.30 -4.54
N GLU A 307 4.46 -25.43 -5.83
CA GLU A 307 3.51 -25.85 -6.86
C GLU A 307 3.21 -27.35 -6.74
N LYS A 308 2.03 -27.69 -6.21
CA LYS A 308 1.59 -29.08 -5.98
C LYS A 308 0.15 -29.29 -6.46
N ASP A 309 -0.17 -30.54 -6.81
CA ASP A 309 -1.53 -30.98 -7.14
C ASP A 309 -2.24 -30.13 -8.22
N GLY A 310 -1.45 -29.60 -9.17
CA GLY A 310 -1.94 -28.75 -10.25
C GLY A 310 -2.08 -27.26 -9.90
N TYR A 311 -1.80 -26.85 -8.66
CA TYR A 311 -1.73 -25.45 -8.27
C TYR A 311 -0.42 -24.82 -8.75
N THR A 312 -0.53 -23.68 -9.44
CA THR A 312 0.58 -22.94 -10.03
C THR A 312 0.52 -21.48 -9.62
N TRP A 313 1.69 -20.82 -9.56
CA TRP A 313 1.76 -19.40 -9.23
C TRP A 313 1.22 -18.51 -10.34
N ASN A 314 1.40 -18.94 -11.59
CA ASN A 314 0.93 -18.25 -12.77
C ASN A 314 -0.33 -18.93 -13.31
N GLN A 315 -1.26 -18.15 -13.86
CA GLN A 315 -2.43 -18.73 -14.50
C GLN A 315 -2.01 -19.57 -15.71
N ASN A 316 -2.37 -20.85 -15.68
CA ASN A 316 -2.22 -21.83 -16.77
C ASN A 316 -0.79 -22.24 -17.12
N GLU A 317 0.21 -21.90 -16.31
CA GLU A 317 1.58 -22.39 -16.51
C GLU A 317 2.30 -22.52 -15.17
N SER A 318 3.03 -23.62 -15.00
CA SER A 318 3.93 -23.84 -13.86
C SER A 318 5.23 -23.05 -14.04
N LEU A 319 5.96 -22.85 -12.94
CA LEU A 319 7.30 -22.29 -12.97
C LEU A 319 8.28 -23.19 -13.73
N ALA A 320 8.08 -24.52 -13.71
CA ALA A 320 8.89 -25.45 -14.49
C ALA A 320 8.72 -25.25 -16.01
N GLU A 321 7.50 -24.99 -16.48
CA GLU A 321 7.23 -24.67 -17.89
C GLU A 321 7.73 -23.27 -18.27
N LEU A 322 7.66 -22.32 -17.32
CA LEU A 322 8.06 -20.93 -17.52
C LEU A 322 9.56 -20.79 -17.84
N ILE A 323 10.41 -21.65 -17.27
CA ILE A 323 11.87 -21.62 -17.45
C ILE A 323 12.38 -22.42 -18.67
N LEU A 324 11.49 -23.02 -19.46
CA LEU A 324 11.90 -23.67 -20.70
C LEU A 324 12.56 -22.64 -21.64
N PRO A 325 13.70 -22.95 -22.29
CA PRO A 325 14.47 -21.96 -23.05
C PRO A 325 13.64 -21.13 -24.05
N GLU A 326 12.75 -21.79 -24.81
CA GLU A 326 11.85 -21.12 -25.75
C GLU A 326 10.85 -20.19 -25.06
N ARG A 327 10.36 -20.58 -23.88
CA ARG A 327 9.41 -19.78 -23.09
C ARG A 327 10.09 -18.56 -22.47
N VAL A 328 11.29 -18.72 -21.92
CA VAL A 328 12.13 -17.60 -21.42
C VAL A 328 12.39 -16.60 -22.53
N ARG A 329 12.81 -17.08 -23.70
CA ARG A 329 13.04 -16.26 -24.90
C ARG A 329 11.77 -15.49 -25.29
N GLN A 330 10.62 -16.15 -25.34
CA GLN A 330 9.35 -15.51 -25.65
C GLN A 330 8.97 -14.41 -24.63
N ILE A 331 9.07 -14.69 -23.33
CA ILE A 331 8.75 -13.72 -22.26
C ILE A 331 9.65 -12.48 -22.38
N LYS A 332 10.94 -12.67 -22.61
CA LYS A 332 11.92 -11.59 -22.78
C LYS A 332 11.62 -10.75 -24.04
N LEU A 333 11.29 -11.37 -25.17
CA LEU A 333 10.91 -10.67 -26.39
C LEU A 333 9.60 -9.88 -26.24
N ASP A 334 8.59 -10.47 -25.60
CA ASP A 334 7.31 -9.80 -25.31
C ASP A 334 7.52 -8.59 -24.39
N ALA A 335 8.40 -8.71 -23.39
CA ALA A 335 8.79 -7.61 -22.52
C ALA A 335 9.48 -6.47 -23.28
N ILE A 336 10.46 -6.80 -24.13
CA ILE A 336 11.14 -5.80 -24.99
C ILE A 336 10.11 -5.07 -25.85
N LYS A 337 9.22 -5.80 -26.53
CA LYS A 337 8.18 -5.20 -27.38
C LYS A 337 7.28 -4.24 -26.60
N LYS A 338 6.90 -4.60 -25.36
CA LYS A 338 6.12 -3.72 -24.47
C LYS A 338 6.91 -2.46 -24.08
N GLN A 339 8.19 -2.61 -23.74
CA GLN A 339 9.06 -1.48 -23.38
C GLN A 339 9.28 -0.53 -24.57
N GLU A 340 9.51 -1.06 -25.76
CA GLU A 340 9.61 -0.28 -27.01
C GLU A 340 8.31 0.49 -27.31
N ALA A 341 7.15 -0.18 -27.20
CA ALA A 341 5.86 0.46 -27.41
C ALA A 341 5.56 1.56 -26.38
N LYS A 342 5.97 1.38 -25.12
CA LYS A 342 5.86 2.42 -24.09
C LYS A 342 6.78 3.60 -24.39
N ARG A 343 8.05 3.37 -24.74
CA ARG A 343 9.00 4.43 -25.15
C ARG A 343 8.51 5.24 -26.35
N GLN A 344 7.82 4.61 -27.29
CA GLN A 344 7.23 5.30 -28.45
C GLN A 344 5.99 6.14 -28.08
N LYS A 345 5.29 5.80 -27.01
CA LYS A 345 4.16 6.57 -26.46
C LYS A 345 4.61 7.68 -25.51
N GLY A 346 5.74 7.50 -24.82
CA GLY A 346 6.34 8.46 -23.91
C GLY A 346 7.02 9.61 -24.65
N THR A 347 6.43 10.80 -24.59
CA THR A 347 7.02 12.02 -25.13
C THR A 347 8.02 12.64 -24.14
N GLY A 348 9.28 12.20 -24.21
CA GLY A 348 10.47 12.97 -23.85
C GLY A 348 10.51 13.67 -22.49
N LYS A 349 10.38 12.94 -21.36
CA LYS A 349 10.72 13.46 -20.03
C LYS A 349 11.67 12.52 -19.29
N LEU A 350 12.53 13.10 -18.44
CA LEU A 350 13.50 12.39 -17.57
C LEU A 350 12.86 11.36 -16.62
N ALA A 351 11.55 11.40 -16.41
CA ALA A 351 10.78 10.42 -15.64
C ALA A 351 10.87 8.99 -16.23
N ASP A 352 11.09 8.88 -17.54
CA ASP A 352 11.15 7.59 -18.25
C ASP A 352 12.41 6.75 -17.88
N MET A 353 13.38 7.33 -17.14
CA MET A 353 14.64 6.65 -16.77
C MET A 353 14.53 5.80 -15.49
N PHE A 354 13.50 5.99 -14.66
CA PHE A 354 13.31 5.27 -13.40
C PHE A 354 12.06 4.36 -13.40
N GLY A 355 11.96 3.50 -14.41
CA GLY A 355 11.21 2.23 -14.32
C GLY A 355 9.72 2.29 -14.62
N ASP A 356 9.35 2.45 -15.89
CA ASP A 356 7.96 2.42 -16.39
C ASP A 356 7.32 1.01 -16.43
N SER A 357 7.74 0.07 -15.58
CA SER A 357 7.17 -1.28 -15.47
C SER A 357 5.92 -1.38 -14.59
N ASP A 358 5.58 -0.31 -13.85
CA ASP A 358 4.77 -0.43 -12.63
C ASP A 358 3.30 0.04 -12.74
N ASP A 359 2.92 0.71 -13.85
CA ASP A 359 1.63 1.41 -13.95
C ASP A 359 0.38 0.53 -13.80
N ASP A 360 0.41 -0.72 -14.27
CA ASP A 360 -0.83 -1.52 -14.34
C ASP A 360 -1.17 -2.24 -13.02
N ASN A 361 -0.32 -2.17 -11.98
CA ASN A 361 -0.34 -3.23 -10.96
C ASN A 361 0.18 -2.86 -9.54
N ASP A 362 0.71 -1.66 -9.32
CA ASP A 362 1.14 -1.21 -7.99
C ASP A 362 -0.01 -1.24 -6.96
N ALA A 363 -1.24 -1.03 -7.41
CA ALA A 363 -2.46 -1.02 -6.59
C ALA A 363 -2.69 -2.30 -5.77
N PHE A 364 -2.04 -3.42 -6.14
CA PHE A 364 -2.18 -4.69 -5.45
C PHE A 364 -1.10 -4.96 -4.39
N CYS A 365 0.01 -4.21 -4.37
CA CYS A 365 1.11 -4.44 -3.42
C CYS A 365 0.79 -3.89 -2.03
N ALA A 366 0.21 -2.69 -1.95
CA ALA A 366 -0.18 -2.09 -0.69
C ALA A 366 -1.27 -2.90 0.04
N ASN A 367 -2.03 -3.75 -0.67
CA ASN A 367 -2.93 -4.76 -0.08
C ASN A 367 -2.24 -5.74 0.88
N CYS A 368 -0.91 -5.78 0.95
CA CYS A 368 -0.20 -6.55 1.97
C CYS A 368 -0.35 -5.97 3.38
N PHE A 369 -0.43 -4.64 3.51
CA PHE A 369 -0.57 -3.97 4.80
C PHE A 369 -1.74 -3.00 4.85
N ILE A 370 -2.54 -2.88 3.78
CA ILE A 370 -3.94 -2.42 3.65
C ILE A 370 -4.26 -2.13 2.16
#